data_AF-A0AAV3YLW7-F1
#
_entry.id   AF-A0AAV3YLW7-F1
#
_cell.length_a   1.000
_cell.length_b   1.000
_cell.length_c   1.000
_cell.angle_alpha   90.00
_cell.angle_beta   90.00
_cell.angle_gamma   90.00
#
_symmetry.space_group_name_H-M   'P 1'
#
loop_
_entity.id
_entity.type
_entity.pdbx_description
1 polymer ?
#
loop_
_entity_poly.entity_id
_entity_poly.type
_entity_poly.pdbx_seq_one_letter_code
_entity_poly.pdbx_strand_id
1 'polypeptide(L)'
;MYAQSVEIWKYQFFLLVQDYSERSFLPVPFVVILYPYQLIRLSYSLIQRFIRKNCPCCQYEEYEQRPEEYNISKAYLKALQKKDRMDLGKKNLAKNTELRMNQLRRGQTQIRRVISNLNDRLMELMNAQTSDCLMMEQLTATVEALRLNKMDADLPQSLHHRQCRLSPYPDTSIRRFAVLDKNVSWEELYPAYDPPIYSKPLDEYDEAIRPYVDHDVFDLMRLRDEYEKLELNSSEGMPVPEFKPEYNTVQEATGHNGETFILDRTSWIYKDDQPVPYALDLTGVPRYCSESEC
;
A
#
# COMPACT_ATOMS: atom_id res chain seq x y z
N MET A 1 22.71 12.67 32.70
CA MET A 1 23.81 12.71 33.68
C MET A 1 24.28 14.12 33.98
N TYR A 2 24.64 14.96 32.98
CA TYR A 2 25.12 16.33 33.22
C TYR A 2 24.17 17.22 34.04
N ALA A 3 22.85 17.14 33.81
CA ALA A 3 21.87 17.93 34.56
C ALA A 3 21.87 17.58 36.06
N GLN A 4 21.96 16.30 36.40
CA GLN A 4 22.00 15.84 37.79
C GLN A 4 23.29 16.27 38.49
N SER A 5 24.44 16.22 37.79
CA SER A 5 25.70 16.72 38.37
C SER A 5 25.67 18.22 38.65
N VAL A 6 24.98 19.02 37.82
CA VAL A 6 24.82 20.46 38.06
C VAL A 6 23.95 20.72 39.29
N GLU A 7 22.89 19.94 39.51
CA GLU A 7 22.07 20.06 40.72
C GLU A 7 22.84 19.69 41.99
N ILE A 8 23.63 18.61 41.94
CA ILE A 8 24.52 18.23 43.05
C ILE A 8 25.55 19.32 43.34
N TRP A 9 26.16 19.89 42.31
CA TRP A 9 27.11 21.00 42.46
C TRP A 9 26.45 22.23 43.07
N LYS A 10 25.24 22.62 42.63
CA LYS A 10 24.51 23.75 43.22
C LYS A 10 24.22 23.54 44.70
N TYR A 11 23.85 22.32 45.08
CA TYR A 11 23.62 21.97 46.47
C TYR A 11 24.92 22.05 47.30
N GLN A 12 26.01 21.45 46.81
CA GLN A 12 27.32 21.52 47.46
C GLN A 12 27.87 22.94 47.55
N PHE A 13 27.67 23.74 46.50
CA PHE A 13 28.05 25.14 46.48
C PHE A 13 27.26 25.95 47.50
N PHE A 14 25.95 25.71 47.63
CA PHE A 14 25.13 26.35 48.66
C PHE A 14 25.65 26.03 50.06
N LEU A 15 25.95 24.76 50.37
CA LEU A 15 26.53 24.36 51.65
C LEU A 15 27.87 25.05 51.90
N LEU A 16 28.73 25.12 50.88
CA LEU A 16 30.02 25.78 50.99
C LEU A 16 29.86 27.28 51.26
N VAL A 17 28.99 27.97 50.53
CA VAL A 17 28.70 29.38 50.77
C VAL A 17 28.16 29.61 52.18
N GLN A 18 27.27 28.74 52.66
CA GLN A 18 26.76 28.80 54.02
C GLN A 18 27.90 28.62 55.05
N ASP A 19 28.72 27.59 54.91
CA ASP A 19 29.88 27.34 55.78
C ASP A 19 30.85 28.53 55.81
N TYR A 20 31.11 29.18 54.67
CA TYR A 20 31.98 30.36 54.62
C TYR A 20 31.32 31.60 55.23
N SER A 21 29.99 31.73 55.13
CA SER A 21 29.26 32.85 55.74
C SER A 21 29.22 32.78 57.27
N GLU A 22 29.28 31.56 57.83
CA GLU A 22 29.28 31.31 59.27
C GLU A 22 30.70 31.39 59.89
N ARG A 23 31.75 31.36 59.06
CA ARG A 23 33.14 31.48 59.52
C ARG A 23 33.44 32.88 60.05
N SER A 24 34.30 32.92 61.07
CA SER A 24 34.79 34.17 61.63
C SER A 24 35.69 34.89 60.63
N PHE A 25 35.58 36.22 60.55
CA PHE A 25 36.40 37.07 59.66
C PHE A 25 37.90 37.07 59.99
N LEU A 26 38.29 36.58 61.17
CA LEU A 26 39.69 36.55 61.60
C LEU A 26 40.44 35.33 61.03
N PRO A 27 41.73 35.47 60.67
CA PRO A 27 42.54 34.34 60.25
C PRO A 27 42.68 33.32 61.39
N VAL A 28 42.81 32.04 61.02
CA VAL A 28 42.86 30.86 61.92
C VAL A 28 43.61 31.08 63.25
N PRO A 29 44.84 31.63 63.30
CA PRO A 29 45.55 31.84 64.57
C PRO A 29 44.87 32.80 65.56
N PHE A 30 44.06 33.76 65.07
CA PHE A 30 43.40 34.76 65.91
C PHE A 30 41.97 34.38 66.32
N VAL A 31 41.42 33.29 65.78
CA VAL A 31 40.07 32.80 66.12
C VAL A 31 39.99 32.37 67.59
N VAL A 32 41.12 31.96 68.20
CA VAL A 32 41.20 31.59 69.62
C VAL A 32 40.64 32.68 70.55
N ILE A 33 40.80 33.95 70.19
CA ILE A 33 40.32 35.11 70.96
C ILE A 33 38.81 35.31 70.82
N LEU A 34 38.20 34.87 69.71
CA LEU A 34 36.76 35.00 69.48
C LEU A 34 35.92 34.01 70.28
N TYR A 35 36.43 32.80 70.54
CA TYR A 35 35.69 31.81 71.32
C TYR A 35 35.25 32.27 72.71
N PRO A 36 36.11 32.87 73.57
CA PRO A 36 35.65 33.39 74.87
C PRO A 36 34.66 34.54 74.72
N TYR A 37 34.84 35.42 73.73
CA TYR A 37 33.88 36.49 73.44
C TYR A 37 32.50 35.94 73.01
N GLN A 38 32.48 34.94 72.14
CA GLN A 38 31.26 34.26 71.71
C GLN A 38 30.58 33.53 72.89
N LEU A 39 31.34 32.87 73.76
CA LEU A 39 30.81 32.23 74.96
C LEU A 39 30.17 33.23 75.93
N ILE A 40 30.80 34.39 76.15
CA ILE A 40 30.23 35.47 76.98
C ILE A 40 28.97 36.05 76.33
N ARG A 41 28.97 36.25 75.02
CA ARG A 41 27.79 36.74 74.28
C ARG A 41 26.64 35.73 74.33
N LEU A 42 26.94 34.44 74.18
CA LEU A 42 25.97 33.35 74.26
C LEU A 42 25.38 33.28 75.67
N SER A 43 26.22 33.27 76.71
CA SER A 43 25.75 33.23 78.10
C SER A 43 24.89 34.45 78.44
N TYR A 44 25.28 35.66 78.02
CA TYR A 44 24.48 36.87 78.14
C TYR A 44 23.13 36.76 77.41
N SER A 45 23.12 36.26 76.18
CA SER A 45 21.89 36.08 75.39
C SER A 45 20.94 35.04 75.98
N LEU A 46 21.48 33.97 76.58
CA LEU A 46 20.71 32.93 77.26
C LEU A 46 20.06 33.50 78.52
N ILE A 47 20.83 34.26 79.32
CA ILE A 47 20.31 34.99 80.49
C ILE A 47 19.21 35.96 80.06
N GLN A 48 19.44 36.74 78.99
CA GLN A 48 18.46 37.69 78.48
C GLN A 48 17.19 37.02 77.93
N ARG A 49 17.31 35.89 77.23
CA ARG A 49 16.17 35.08 76.76
C ARG A 49 15.40 34.46 77.90
N PHE A 50 16.07 33.99 78.95
CA PHE A 50 15.42 33.47 80.15
C PHE A 50 14.61 34.56 80.87
N ILE A 51 15.18 35.76 81.00
CA ILE A 51 14.50 36.93 81.55
C ILE A 51 13.31 37.36 80.66
N ARG A 52 13.47 37.37 79.32
CA ARG A 52 12.40 37.75 78.38
C ARG A 52 11.29 36.72 78.26
N LYS A 53 11.59 35.42 78.28
CA LYS A 53 10.58 34.34 78.30
C LYS A 53 9.69 34.41 79.54
N ASN A 54 10.24 34.88 80.65
CA ASN A 54 9.53 35.11 81.88
C ASN A 54 8.89 36.52 81.95
N CYS A 55 9.06 37.39 80.94
CA CYS A 55 8.29 38.63 80.83
C CYS A 55 7.01 38.38 80.02
N PRO A 56 5.82 38.60 80.59
CA PRO A 56 4.56 38.54 79.84
C PRO A 56 4.45 39.63 78.75
N CYS A 57 5.31 40.66 78.80
CA CYS A 57 5.35 41.77 77.87
C CYS A 57 5.98 41.45 76.50
N CYS A 58 6.78 40.38 76.38
CA CYS A 58 7.60 40.10 75.20
C CYS A 58 7.11 38.90 74.36
N GLN A 59 5.93 38.34 74.64
CA GLN A 59 5.42 37.12 74.01
C GLN A 59 4.67 37.33 72.67
N TYR A 60 4.46 38.58 72.22
CA TYR A 60 3.40 38.87 71.26
C TYR A 60 3.79 38.90 69.77
N GLU A 61 5.05 38.63 69.37
CA GLU A 61 5.47 38.92 67.98
C GLU A 61 5.45 37.75 66.99
N GLU A 62 4.89 36.58 67.34
CA GLU A 62 5.15 35.36 66.55
C GLU A 62 3.88 34.61 66.13
N TYR A 63 3.00 35.21 65.32
CA TYR A 63 2.15 34.45 64.37
C TYR A 63 1.34 35.29 63.35
N GLU A 64 1.89 36.36 62.78
CA GLU A 64 1.24 36.96 61.61
C GLU A 64 1.79 36.27 60.35
N GLN A 65 1.22 35.10 60.01
CA GLN A 65 1.49 34.45 58.72
C GLN A 65 1.24 35.48 57.61
N ARG A 66 2.29 35.84 56.86
CA ARG A 66 2.20 36.81 55.77
C ARG A 66 1.09 36.37 54.81
N PRO A 67 -0.03 37.11 54.70
CA PRO A 67 -1.19 36.70 53.91
C PRO A 67 -0.84 36.50 52.42
N GLU A 68 0.24 37.12 51.96
CA GLU A 68 0.81 36.98 50.62
C GLU A 68 1.25 35.54 50.31
N GLU A 69 1.93 34.85 51.23
CA GLU A 69 2.43 33.49 51.02
C GLU A 69 1.26 32.47 50.92
N TYR A 70 0.22 32.67 51.74
CA TYR A 70 -1.01 31.89 51.68
C TYR A 70 -1.76 32.07 50.35
N ASN A 71 -1.83 33.30 49.86
CA ASN A 71 -2.48 33.61 48.58
C ASN A 71 -1.74 32.99 47.39
N ILE A 72 -0.40 32.99 47.41
CA ILE A 72 0.44 32.36 46.37
C ILE A 72 0.22 30.84 46.36
N SER A 73 0.28 30.19 47.52
CA SER A 73 0.05 28.74 47.63
C SER A 73 -1.34 28.35 47.12
N LYS A 74 -2.37 29.10 47.50
CA LYS A 74 -3.74 28.87 47.05
C LYS A 74 -3.91 29.06 45.53
N ALA A 75 -3.25 30.06 44.94
CA ALA A 75 -3.25 30.28 43.50
C ALA A 75 -2.54 29.14 42.76
N TYR A 76 -1.40 28.68 43.27
CA TYR A 76 -0.65 27.56 42.71
C TYR A 76 -1.47 26.26 42.72
N LEU A 77 -2.12 25.93 43.84
CA LEU A 77 -2.98 24.75 43.95
C LEU A 77 -4.17 24.80 42.97
N LYS A 78 -4.78 25.98 42.78
CA LYS A 78 -5.84 26.16 41.78
C LYS A 78 -5.33 25.94 40.35
N ALA A 79 -4.12 26.40 40.04
CA ALA A 79 -3.51 26.21 38.72
C ALA A 79 -3.24 24.72 38.43
N LEU A 80 -2.74 23.97 39.41
CA LEU A 80 -2.56 22.51 39.30
C LEU A 80 -3.90 21.81 39.05
N GLN A 81 -4.93 22.10 39.84
CA GLN A 81 -6.26 21.50 39.65
C GLN A 81 -6.83 21.80 38.26
N LYS A 82 -6.64 23.02 37.74
CA LYS A 82 -7.06 23.38 36.38
C LYS A 82 -6.32 22.56 35.33
N LYS A 83 -5.01 22.36 35.50
CA LYS A 83 -4.20 21.53 34.61
C LYS A 83 -4.68 20.08 34.60
N ASP A 84 -4.91 19.50 35.78
CA ASP A 84 -5.40 18.12 35.91
C ASP A 84 -6.77 17.94 35.24
N ARG A 85 -7.69 18.90 35.39
CA ARG A 85 -8.98 18.90 34.70
C ARG A 85 -8.84 18.95 33.18
N MET A 86 -7.93 19.76 32.66
CA MET A 86 -7.67 19.82 31.22
C MET A 86 -7.10 18.51 30.69
N ASP A 87 -6.15 17.91 31.42
CA ASP A 87 -5.54 16.65 31.02
C ASP A 87 -6.55 15.48 31.10
N LEU A 88 -7.42 15.47 32.10
CA LEU A 88 -8.55 14.55 32.17
C LEU A 88 -9.53 14.75 31.01
N GLY A 89 -9.83 16.01 30.66
CA GLY A 89 -10.66 16.36 29.50
C GLY A 89 -10.09 15.83 28.19
N LYS A 90 -8.77 15.98 27.97
CA LYS A 90 -8.07 15.43 26.78
C LYS A 90 -8.14 13.90 26.73
N LYS A 91 -7.93 13.22 27.87
CA LYS A 91 -8.06 11.75 27.96
C LYS A 91 -9.48 11.28 27.64
N ASN A 92 -10.48 11.98 28.18
CA ASN A 92 -11.89 11.66 27.91
C ASN A 92 -12.25 11.90 26.43
N LEU A 93 -11.75 12.98 25.83
CA LEU A 93 -11.92 13.25 24.40
C LEU A 93 -11.31 12.13 23.56
N ALA A 94 -10.06 11.76 23.83
CA ALA A 94 -9.36 10.67 23.12
C ALA A 94 -10.12 9.33 23.24
N LYS A 95 -10.64 9.02 24.43
CA LYS A 95 -11.44 7.81 24.65
C LYS A 95 -12.75 7.84 23.86
N ASN A 96 -13.40 9.01 23.78
CA ASN A 96 -14.66 9.16 23.04
C ASN A 96 -14.43 9.10 21.53
N THR A 97 -13.36 9.71 21.03
CA THR A 97 -12.99 9.61 19.61
C THR A 97 -12.65 8.17 19.22
N GLU A 98 -11.91 7.44 20.07
CA GLU A 98 -11.62 6.02 19.87
C GLU A 98 -12.90 5.17 19.82
N LEU A 99 -13.84 5.39 20.75
CA LEU A 99 -15.11 4.68 20.78
C LEU A 99 -15.93 4.91 19.50
N ARG A 100 -15.96 6.16 19.00
CA ARG A 100 -16.61 6.50 17.73
C ARG A 100 -15.93 5.85 16.52
N MET A 101 -14.59 5.82 16.49
CA MET A 101 -13.84 5.14 15.44
C MET A 101 -14.12 3.63 15.42
N ASN A 102 -14.21 3.01 16.60
CA ASN A 102 -14.55 1.60 16.72
C ASN A 102 -15.97 1.29 16.23
N GLN A 103 -16.93 2.18 16.49
CA GLN A 103 -18.28 2.05 15.93
C GLN A 103 -18.28 2.15 14.41
N LEU A 104 -17.57 3.13 13.83
CA LEU A 104 -17.44 3.26 12.37
C LEU A 104 -16.79 2.02 11.74
N ARG A 105 -15.73 1.49 12.37
CA ARG A 105 -15.06 0.27 11.91
C ARG A 105 -16.01 -0.93 11.90
N ARG A 106 -16.85 -1.09 12.94
CA ARG A 106 -17.89 -2.14 12.98
C ARG A 106 -18.90 -1.95 11.85
N GLY A 107 -19.38 -0.73 11.63
CA GLY A 107 -20.27 -0.42 10.49
C GLY A 107 -19.64 -0.78 9.14
N GLN A 108 -18.37 -0.45 8.94
CA GLN A 108 -17.65 -0.79 7.70
C GLN A 108 -17.53 -2.31 7.51
N THR A 109 -17.29 -3.07 8.56
CA THR A 109 -17.25 -4.55 8.46
C THR A 109 -18.62 -5.14 8.11
N GLN A 110 -19.72 -4.57 8.63
CA GLN A 110 -21.06 -5.00 8.26
C GLN A 110 -21.35 -4.70 6.78
N ILE A 111 -21.03 -3.49 6.32
CA ILE A 111 -21.19 -3.10 4.91
C ILE A 111 -20.38 -4.04 3.99
N ARG A 112 -19.13 -4.35 4.33
CA ARG A 112 -18.31 -5.30 3.56
C ARG A 112 -18.95 -6.68 3.46
N ARG A 113 -19.54 -7.20 4.55
CA ARG A 113 -20.27 -8.48 4.52
C ARG A 113 -21.49 -8.43 3.62
N VAL A 114 -22.26 -7.34 3.68
CA VAL A 114 -23.43 -7.15 2.79
C VAL A 114 -22.99 -7.11 1.33
N ILE A 115 -21.92 -6.39 1.00
CA ILE A 115 -21.35 -6.35 -0.36
C ILE A 115 -20.92 -7.74 -0.81
N SER A 116 -20.22 -8.51 0.04
CA SER A 116 -19.82 -9.88 -0.28
C SER A 116 -21.03 -10.75 -0.61
N ASN A 117 -22.05 -10.75 0.26
CA ASN A 117 -23.26 -11.53 0.04
C ASN A 117 -24.01 -11.12 -1.24
N LEU A 118 -24.01 -9.82 -1.57
CA LEU A 118 -24.60 -9.33 -2.83
C LEU A 118 -23.80 -9.80 -4.04
N ASN A 119 -22.47 -9.81 -3.93
CA ASN A 119 -21.59 -10.27 -4.99
C ASN A 119 -21.75 -11.77 -5.25
N ASP A 120 -21.88 -12.57 -4.19
CA ASP A 120 -22.14 -14.01 -4.29
C ASP A 120 -23.48 -14.28 -5.00
N ARG A 121 -24.54 -13.54 -4.64
CA ARG A 121 -25.84 -13.62 -5.33
C ARG A 121 -25.78 -13.16 -6.78
N LEU A 122 -24.98 -12.15 -7.09
CA LEU A 122 -24.75 -11.72 -8.47
C LEU A 122 -24.05 -12.81 -9.28
N MET A 123 -23.05 -13.47 -8.70
CA MET A 123 -22.38 -14.62 -9.34
C MET A 123 -23.34 -15.78 -9.56
N GLU A 124 -24.21 -16.09 -8.59
CA GLU A 124 -25.26 -17.11 -8.77
C GLU A 124 -26.21 -16.75 -9.92
N LEU A 125 -26.67 -15.48 -9.99
CA LEU A 125 -27.50 -15.00 -11.09
C LEU A 125 -26.79 -15.05 -12.44
N MET A 126 -25.51 -14.67 -12.51
CA MET A 126 -24.72 -14.75 -13.74
C MET A 126 -24.53 -16.20 -14.20
N ASN A 127 -24.30 -17.12 -13.26
CA ASN A 127 -24.19 -18.54 -13.57
C ASN A 127 -25.53 -19.10 -14.07
N ALA A 128 -26.65 -18.76 -13.42
CA ALA A 128 -27.98 -19.14 -13.86
C ALA A 128 -28.29 -18.59 -15.26
N GLN A 129 -28.00 -17.31 -15.50
CA GLN A 129 -28.16 -16.68 -16.81
C GLN A 129 -27.31 -17.36 -17.88
N THR A 130 -26.05 -17.71 -17.56
CA THR A 130 -25.18 -18.43 -18.49
C THR A 130 -25.75 -19.81 -18.81
N SER A 131 -26.27 -20.53 -17.80
CA SER A 131 -26.98 -21.79 -18.00
C SER A 131 -28.22 -21.64 -18.88
N ASP A 132 -29.01 -20.59 -18.67
CA ASP A 132 -30.19 -20.30 -19.48
C ASP A 132 -29.82 -19.97 -20.93
N CYS A 133 -28.74 -19.21 -21.15
CA CYS A 133 -28.21 -18.95 -22.48
C CYS A 133 -27.77 -20.23 -23.17
N LEU A 134 -27.02 -21.11 -22.50
CA LEU A 134 -26.60 -22.40 -23.04
C LEU A 134 -27.80 -23.30 -23.35
N MET A 135 -28.81 -23.33 -22.47
CA MET A 135 -30.05 -24.06 -22.71
C MET A 135 -30.80 -23.50 -23.92
N MET A 136 -30.88 -22.18 -24.06
CA MET A 136 -31.48 -21.53 -25.22
C MET A 136 -30.71 -21.84 -26.50
N GLU A 137 -29.38 -21.85 -26.47
CA GLU A 137 -28.55 -22.26 -27.61
C GLU A 137 -28.76 -23.73 -28.00
N GLN A 138 -28.90 -24.62 -27.01
CA GLN A 138 -29.26 -26.02 -27.27
C GLN A 138 -30.66 -26.12 -27.88
N LEU A 139 -31.62 -25.35 -27.37
CA LEU A 139 -32.97 -25.29 -27.93
C LEU A 139 -32.96 -24.73 -29.35
N THR A 140 -32.20 -23.67 -29.64
CA THR A 140 -32.05 -23.17 -31.01
C THR A 140 -31.39 -24.20 -31.91
N ALA A 141 -30.34 -24.88 -31.45
CA ALA A 141 -29.66 -25.91 -32.24
C ALA A 141 -30.58 -27.12 -32.52
N THR A 142 -31.38 -27.56 -31.54
CA THR A 142 -32.37 -28.63 -31.75
C THR A 142 -33.50 -28.18 -32.69
N VAL A 143 -33.98 -26.94 -32.56
CA VAL A 143 -34.96 -26.36 -33.49
C VAL A 143 -34.38 -26.21 -34.89
N GLU A 144 -33.12 -25.81 -35.04
CA GLU A 144 -32.40 -25.75 -36.30
C GLU A 144 -32.17 -27.14 -36.90
N ALA A 145 -31.80 -28.15 -36.11
CA ALA A 145 -31.72 -29.54 -36.57
C ALA A 145 -33.09 -30.08 -37.02
N LEU A 146 -34.16 -29.71 -36.31
CA LEU A 146 -35.54 -30.03 -36.72
C LEU A 146 -35.99 -29.22 -37.95
N ARG A 147 -35.46 -28.00 -38.16
CA ARG A 147 -35.65 -27.19 -39.37
C ARG A 147 -34.86 -27.74 -40.55
N LEU A 148 -33.63 -28.23 -40.37
CA LEU A 148 -32.82 -28.86 -41.41
C LEU A 148 -33.43 -30.18 -41.91
N ASN A 149 -34.22 -30.87 -41.06
CA ASN A 149 -35.07 -31.98 -41.49
C ASN A 149 -36.33 -31.55 -42.28
N LYS A 150 -36.60 -30.24 -42.43
CA LYS A 150 -37.79 -29.71 -43.12
C LYS A 150 -37.57 -28.54 -44.09
N MET A 151 -36.38 -27.93 -44.16
CA MET A 151 -36.05 -26.85 -45.10
C MET A 151 -34.56 -26.88 -45.42
N ASP A 152 -34.23 -27.43 -46.59
CA ASP A 152 -33.11 -26.94 -47.39
C ASP A 152 -33.52 -25.56 -47.92
N ALA A 153 -33.10 -24.49 -47.24
CA ALA A 153 -32.91 -23.13 -47.76
C ALA A 153 -32.68 -22.16 -46.58
N ASP A 154 -31.57 -21.41 -46.62
CA ASP A 154 -31.30 -20.20 -45.83
C ASP A 154 -31.11 -20.34 -44.31
N LEU A 155 -30.00 -20.96 -43.88
CA LEU A 155 -29.42 -20.61 -42.58
C LEU A 155 -28.44 -19.44 -42.75
N PRO A 156 -28.60 -18.31 -42.03
CA PRO A 156 -27.69 -17.18 -42.13
C PRO A 156 -26.31 -17.55 -41.58
N GLN A 157 -25.30 -17.14 -42.34
CA GLN A 157 -23.87 -17.35 -42.17
C GLN A 157 -23.29 -16.54 -40.99
N SER A 158 -23.69 -16.86 -39.75
CA SER A 158 -23.02 -16.31 -38.54
C SER A 158 -22.35 -17.41 -37.71
N LEU A 159 -21.63 -18.30 -38.39
CA LEU A 159 -20.71 -19.24 -37.74
C LEU A 159 -19.40 -18.51 -37.39
N HIS A 160 -19.46 -17.58 -36.44
CA HIS A 160 -18.24 -17.10 -35.79
C HIS A 160 -17.51 -18.30 -35.16
N HIS A 161 -16.18 -18.24 -35.10
CA HIS A 161 -15.26 -19.32 -34.70
C HIS A 161 -15.48 -19.85 -33.25
N ARG A 162 -16.58 -20.60 -33.05
CA ARG A 162 -17.06 -21.08 -31.73
C ARG A 162 -16.01 -21.91 -31.00
N GLN A 163 -15.31 -22.80 -31.70
CA GLN A 163 -14.28 -23.67 -31.12
C GLN A 163 -13.11 -22.86 -30.54
N CYS A 164 -12.72 -21.77 -31.20
CA CYS A 164 -11.63 -20.90 -30.77
C CYS A 164 -11.95 -20.08 -29.51
N ARG A 165 -13.21 -20.07 -29.04
CA ARG A 165 -13.64 -19.31 -27.86
C ARG A 165 -13.91 -20.19 -26.65
N LEU A 166 -13.78 -21.52 -26.79
CA LEU A 166 -13.93 -22.44 -25.67
C LEU A 166 -12.81 -22.25 -24.65
N SER A 167 -13.20 -22.18 -23.37
CA SER A 167 -12.30 -22.01 -22.23
C SER A 167 -12.28 -23.31 -21.42
N PRO A 168 -11.12 -23.79 -20.95
CA PRO A 168 -9.78 -23.20 -21.06
C PRO A 168 -9.12 -23.38 -22.44
N TYR A 169 -7.95 -22.76 -22.65
CA TYR A 169 -7.08 -23.12 -23.79
C TYR A 169 -6.72 -24.62 -23.70
N PRO A 170 -6.66 -25.35 -24.83
CA PRO A 170 -6.28 -26.76 -24.85
C PRO A 170 -4.97 -27.01 -24.10
N ASP A 171 -4.91 -28.11 -23.34
CA ASP A 171 -3.74 -28.55 -22.58
C ASP A 171 -3.18 -27.54 -21.55
N THR A 172 -3.99 -26.54 -21.16
CA THR A 172 -3.61 -25.56 -20.13
C THR A 172 -4.75 -25.35 -19.14
N SER A 173 -4.43 -24.80 -17.97
CA SER A 173 -5.42 -24.31 -17.01
C SER A 173 -5.83 -22.84 -17.25
N ILE A 174 -5.38 -22.24 -18.36
CA ILE A 174 -5.54 -20.81 -18.63
C ILE A 174 -6.93 -20.57 -19.22
N ARG A 175 -7.71 -19.72 -18.57
CA ARG A 175 -9.07 -19.39 -18.99
C ARG A 175 -9.02 -18.30 -20.05
N ARG A 176 -9.72 -18.49 -21.17
CA ARG A 176 -9.91 -17.43 -22.17
C ARG A 176 -10.79 -16.32 -21.60
N PHE A 177 -10.59 -15.10 -22.10
CA PHE A 177 -11.53 -14.00 -21.87
C PHE A 177 -12.84 -14.29 -22.59
N ALA A 178 -13.97 -14.13 -21.88
CA ALA A 178 -15.28 -14.42 -22.44
C ALA A 178 -15.67 -13.32 -23.44
N VAL A 179 -15.78 -13.69 -24.72
CA VAL A 179 -16.21 -12.80 -25.81
C VAL A 179 -17.58 -13.25 -26.29
N LEU A 180 -18.57 -12.37 -26.16
CA LEU A 180 -19.93 -12.59 -26.65
C LEU A 180 -19.98 -12.50 -28.19
N ASP A 181 -20.95 -13.15 -28.82
CA ASP A 181 -21.09 -13.17 -30.29
C ASP A 181 -21.13 -11.79 -30.95
N LYS A 182 -21.79 -10.82 -30.30
CA LYS A 182 -21.82 -9.43 -30.78
C LYS A 182 -20.42 -8.77 -30.83
N ASN A 183 -19.53 -9.12 -29.89
CA ASN A 183 -18.25 -8.45 -29.72
C ASN A 183 -17.08 -9.23 -30.36
N VAL A 184 -17.36 -10.12 -31.31
CA VAL A 184 -16.31 -10.93 -31.98
C VAL A 184 -15.56 -10.11 -33.01
N SER A 185 -16.29 -9.26 -33.74
CA SER A 185 -15.69 -8.43 -34.78
C SER A 185 -14.75 -7.40 -34.20
N TRP A 186 -13.57 -7.30 -34.82
CA TRP A 186 -12.58 -6.27 -34.52
C TRP A 186 -13.02 -4.86 -34.91
N GLU A 187 -14.08 -4.72 -35.72
CA GLU A 187 -14.67 -3.42 -36.04
C GLU A 187 -15.45 -2.84 -34.86
N GLU A 188 -16.01 -3.70 -33.99
CA GLU A 188 -16.73 -3.28 -32.81
C GLU A 188 -15.77 -2.99 -31.66
N LEU A 189 -15.82 -1.77 -31.13
CA LEU A 189 -15.04 -1.40 -29.96
C LEU A 189 -15.52 -2.19 -28.74
N TYR A 190 -14.61 -2.94 -28.12
CA TYR A 190 -14.85 -3.61 -26.84
C TYR A 190 -13.93 -3.05 -25.74
N PRO A 191 -14.31 -1.94 -25.06
CA PRO A 191 -13.42 -1.24 -24.13
C PRO A 191 -12.99 -2.05 -22.89
N ALA A 192 -13.79 -3.04 -22.51
CA ALA A 192 -13.50 -3.90 -21.36
C ALA A 192 -12.74 -5.18 -21.76
N TYR A 193 -12.28 -5.28 -23.01
CA TYR A 193 -11.53 -6.43 -23.51
C TYR A 193 -10.11 -6.44 -22.93
N ASP A 194 -9.83 -7.44 -22.10
CA ASP A 194 -8.54 -7.62 -21.42
C ASP A 194 -8.17 -9.11 -21.39
N PRO A 195 -7.77 -9.68 -22.54
CA PRO A 195 -7.45 -11.10 -22.63
C PRO A 195 -6.15 -11.43 -21.88
N PRO A 196 -6.07 -12.62 -21.24
CA PRO A 196 -4.81 -13.07 -20.67
C PRO A 196 -3.80 -13.32 -21.78
N ILE A 197 -2.64 -12.65 -21.69
CA ILE A 197 -1.51 -12.83 -22.59
C ILE A 197 -0.81 -14.15 -22.20
N TYR A 198 -0.68 -15.05 -23.17
CA TYR A 198 -0.02 -16.33 -22.99
C TYR A 198 0.51 -16.86 -24.32
N SER A 199 1.79 -17.23 -24.32
CA SER A 199 2.41 -18.06 -25.35
C SER A 199 3.05 -19.27 -24.66
N LYS A 200 2.97 -20.43 -25.30
CA LYS A 200 3.60 -21.64 -24.76
C LYS A 200 5.14 -21.50 -24.89
N PRO A 201 5.93 -21.86 -23.86
CA PRO A 201 7.39 -21.79 -23.94
C PRO A 201 7.98 -22.63 -25.08
N LEU A 202 9.03 -22.14 -25.73
CA LEU A 202 9.65 -22.79 -26.90
C LEU A 202 10.15 -24.22 -26.58
N ASP A 203 10.65 -24.43 -25.36
CA ASP A 203 11.19 -25.71 -24.90
C ASP A 203 10.14 -26.82 -24.81
N GLU A 204 8.86 -26.45 -24.66
CA GLU A 204 7.74 -27.39 -24.56
C GLU A 204 7.18 -27.83 -25.92
N TYR A 205 7.69 -27.28 -27.03
CA TYR A 205 7.40 -27.76 -28.37
C TYR A 205 8.36 -28.87 -28.78
N ASP A 206 7.88 -29.78 -29.63
CA ASP A 206 8.72 -30.79 -30.26
C ASP A 206 9.80 -30.13 -31.12
N GLU A 207 11.01 -30.70 -31.13
CA GLU A 207 12.18 -30.15 -31.83
C GLU A 207 11.93 -29.88 -33.32
N ALA A 208 11.07 -30.68 -33.96
CA ALA A 208 10.70 -30.52 -35.37
C ALA A 208 9.85 -29.26 -35.64
N ILE A 209 9.08 -28.79 -34.65
CA ILE A 209 8.13 -27.68 -34.82
C ILE A 209 8.74 -26.36 -34.33
N ARG A 210 9.69 -26.42 -33.37
CA ARG A 210 10.37 -25.23 -32.81
C ARG A 210 10.84 -24.19 -33.84
N PRO A 211 11.39 -24.56 -35.03
CA PRO A 211 11.79 -23.56 -36.02
C PRO A 211 10.63 -22.70 -36.54
N TYR A 212 9.41 -23.23 -36.55
CA TYR A 212 8.20 -22.55 -37.04
C TYR A 212 7.45 -21.79 -35.94
N VAL A 213 7.94 -21.81 -34.70
CA VAL A 213 7.32 -21.12 -33.56
C VAL A 213 7.91 -19.72 -33.45
N ASP A 214 7.04 -18.72 -33.49
CA ASP A 214 7.42 -17.33 -33.31
C ASP A 214 7.86 -17.05 -31.86
N HIS A 215 8.79 -16.12 -31.69
CA HIS A 215 9.13 -15.62 -30.37
C HIS A 215 7.97 -14.81 -29.78
N ASP A 216 7.78 -14.90 -28.46
CA ASP A 216 6.76 -14.10 -27.78
C ASP A 216 7.12 -12.61 -27.86
N VAL A 217 6.33 -11.88 -28.64
CA VAL A 217 6.52 -10.45 -28.89
C VAL A 217 6.36 -9.64 -27.60
N PHE A 218 5.43 -10.01 -26.72
CA PHE A 218 5.18 -9.28 -25.48
C PHE A 218 6.30 -9.50 -24.46
N ASP A 219 6.83 -10.72 -24.38
CA ASP A 219 8.02 -11.01 -23.56
C ASP A 219 9.26 -10.29 -24.09
N LEU A 220 9.46 -10.23 -25.41
CA LEU A 220 10.57 -9.47 -26.01
C LEU A 220 10.45 -7.96 -25.77
N MET A 221 9.23 -7.39 -25.86
CA MET A 221 8.98 -5.99 -25.51
C MET A 221 9.31 -5.73 -24.04
N ARG A 222 8.89 -6.61 -23.13
CA ARG A 222 9.20 -6.51 -21.71
C ARG A 222 10.69 -6.60 -21.43
N LEU A 223 11.39 -7.57 -22.05
CA LEU A 223 12.84 -7.71 -21.91
C LEU A 223 13.55 -6.44 -22.40
N ARG A 224 13.17 -5.91 -23.56
CA ARG A 224 13.73 -4.66 -24.09
C ARG A 224 13.54 -3.49 -23.11
N ASP A 225 12.34 -3.33 -22.54
CA ASP A 225 12.06 -2.29 -21.54
C ASP A 225 12.89 -2.48 -20.25
N GLU A 226 13.14 -3.72 -19.83
CA GLU A 226 14.00 -4.06 -18.69
C GLU A 226 15.47 -3.76 -19.00
N TYR A 227 15.95 -4.08 -20.21
CA TYR A 227 17.29 -3.75 -20.68
C TYR A 227 17.52 -2.24 -20.78
N GLU A 228 16.59 -1.48 -21.34
CA GLU A 228 16.70 -0.01 -21.43
C GLU A 228 16.81 0.64 -20.04
N LYS A 229 16.11 0.08 -19.04
CA LYS A 229 16.23 0.50 -17.63
C LYS A 229 17.57 0.12 -17.00
N LEU A 230 18.20 -0.97 -17.45
CA LEU A 230 19.47 -1.49 -16.94
C LEU A 230 20.70 -0.87 -17.60
N GLU A 231 20.62 -0.48 -18.88
CA GLU A 231 21.70 0.23 -19.59
C GLU A 231 22.01 1.61 -18.99
N LEU A 232 21.06 2.20 -18.24
CA LEU A 232 21.32 3.34 -17.36
C LEU A 232 22.31 3.03 -16.21
N ASN A 233 22.63 1.77 -15.95
CA ASN A 233 23.42 1.32 -14.79
C ASN A 233 24.58 0.34 -15.08
N SER A 234 24.65 -0.37 -16.21
CA SER A 234 25.77 -1.29 -16.50
C SER A 234 25.91 -1.65 -17.99
N SER A 235 27.15 -1.72 -18.50
CA SER A 235 27.50 -1.89 -19.92
C SER A 235 27.67 -3.34 -20.38
N GLU A 236 27.15 -4.32 -19.66
CA GLU A 236 27.29 -5.75 -19.98
C GLU A 236 25.93 -6.45 -19.92
N GLY A 237 25.11 -6.22 -20.95
CA GLY A 237 23.86 -6.93 -21.18
C GLY A 237 23.97 -7.85 -22.40
N MET A 238 23.43 -9.07 -22.31
CA MET A 238 23.27 -9.94 -23.48
C MET A 238 22.27 -9.29 -24.46
N PRO A 239 22.51 -9.30 -25.79
CA PRO A 239 21.59 -8.66 -26.73
C PRO A 239 20.23 -9.38 -26.73
N VAL A 240 19.14 -8.61 -26.61
CA VAL A 240 17.77 -9.12 -26.80
C VAL A 240 17.64 -9.59 -28.26
N PRO A 241 17.10 -10.79 -28.52
CA PRO A 241 16.85 -11.26 -29.88
C PRO A 241 16.00 -10.26 -30.67
N GLU A 242 16.47 -9.82 -31.84
CA GLU A 242 15.70 -8.96 -32.72
C GLU A 242 14.68 -9.81 -33.49
N PHE A 243 13.41 -9.72 -33.10
CA PHE A 243 12.30 -10.39 -33.77
C PHE A 243 11.36 -9.35 -34.39
N LYS A 244 11.43 -9.18 -35.71
CA LYS A 244 10.59 -8.26 -36.50
C LYS A 244 10.00 -9.00 -37.70
N PRO A 245 8.95 -9.80 -37.51
CA PRO A 245 8.30 -10.49 -38.62
C PRO A 245 7.59 -9.49 -39.54
N GLU A 246 7.82 -9.56 -40.86
CA GLU A 246 7.00 -8.81 -41.83
C GLU A 246 5.83 -9.69 -42.29
N TYR A 247 4.62 -9.40 -41.80
CA TYR A 247 3.41 -10.14 -42.19
C TYR A 247 2.98 -9.77 -43.63
N ASN A 248 2.16 -10.63 -44.25
CA ASN A 248 1.70 -10.49 -45.64
C ASN A 248 2.81 -10.67 -46.70
N THR A 249 3.91 -11.34 -46.34
CA THR A 249 5.01 -11.67 -47.26
C THR A 249 5.49 -13.10 -47.04
N VAL A 250 6.20 -13.65 -48.04
CA VAL A 250 6.92 -14.92 -47.93
C VAL A 250 8.38 -14.62 -47.64
N GLN A 251 8.91 -15.18 -46.55
CA GLN A 251 10.25 -14.86 -46.05
C GLN A 251 11.13 -16.09 -45.91
N GLU A 252 12.44 -15.90 -46.03
CA GLU A 252 13.42 -16.90 -45.60
C GLU A 252 13.70 -16.70 -44.10
N ALA A 253 13.31 -17.68 -43.29
CA ALA A 253 13.55 -17.71 -41.86
C ALA A 253 14.72 -18.66 -41.56
N THR A 254 15.54 -18.30 -40.57
CA THR A 254 16.63 -19.15 -40.09
C THR A 254 16.20 -19.84 -38.80
N GLY A 255 16.18 -21.17 -38.80
CA GLY A 255 15.86 -21.95 -37.61
C GLY A 255 16.96 -21.88 -36.56
N HIS A 256 16.67 -22.35 -35.35
CA HIS A 256 17.61 -22.36 -34.23
C HIS A 256 18.93 -23.14 -34.52
N ASN A 257 18.90 -24.05 -35.50
CA ASN A 257 20.05 -24.85 -35.92
C ASN A 257 20.88 -24.20 -37.06
N GLY A 258 20.51 -23.01 -37.52
CA GLY A 258 21.15 -22.31 -38.65
C GLY A 258 20.66 -22.75 -40.03
N GLU A 259 19.64 -23.61 -40.11
CA GLU A 259 19.01 -24.02 -41.36
C GLU A 259 18.03 -22.96 -41.86
N THR A 260 18.13 -22.58 -43.14
CA THR A 260 17.22 -21.62 -43.78
C THR A 260 16.01 -22.34 -44.36
N PHE A 261 14.81 -21.89 -44.01
CA PHE A 261 13.55 -22.40 -44.56
C PHE A 261 12.64 -21.25 -45.00
N ILE A 262 11.68 -21.55 -45.87
CA ILE A 262 10.72 -20.55 -46.36
C ILE A 262 9.50 -20.57 -45.43
N LEU A 263 9.17 -19.41 -44.87
CA LEU A 263 8.01 -19.17 -44.04
C LEU A 263 7.03 -18.26 -44.78
N ASP A 264 5.85 -18.79 -45.07
CA ASP A 264 4.77 -18.03 -45.68
C ASP A 264 3.90 -17.39 -44.58
N ARG A 265 3.89 -16.06 -44.50
CA ARG A 265 3.07 -15.28 -43.57
C ARG A 265 1.91 -14.56 -44.28
N THR A 266 1.49 -15.06 -45.45
CA THR A 266 0.32 -14.54 -46.16
C THR A 266 -0.97 -15.21 -45.69
N SER A 267 -2.09 -14.50 -45.82
CA SER A 267 -3.38 -15.06 -45.46
C SER A 267 -3.88 -15.99 -46.57
N TRP A 268 -4.66 -16.99 -46.16
CA TRP A 268 -5.35 -17.90 -47.06
C TRP A 268 -6.80 -17.49 -47.31
N ILE A 269 -7.19 -16.31 -46.81
CA ILE A 269 -8.56 -15.78 -46.90
C ILE A 269 -8.64 -14.92 -48.16
N TYR A 270 -9.55 -15.27 -49.05
CA TYR A 270 -9.77 -14.54 -50.30
C TYR A 270 -11.10 -13.81 -50.26
N LYS A 271 -11.08 -12.55 -50.70
CA LYS A 271 -12.27 -11.77 -51.01
C LYS A 271 -12.12 -11.21 -52.41
N ASP A 272 -13.13 -11.43 -53.26
CA ASP A 272 -13.15 -10.96 -54.65
C ASP A 272 -11.87 -11.33 -55.43
N ASP A 273 -11.39 -12.57 -55.26
CA ASP A 273 -10.19 -13.14 -55.91
C ASP A 273 -8.86 -12.46 -55.52
N GLN A 274 -8.85 -11.69 -54.42
CA GLN A 274 -7.64 -11.11 -53.81
C GLN A 274 -7.44 -11.64 -52.37
N PRO A 275 -6.19 -11.96 -51.96
CA PRO A 275 -5.91 -12.36 -50.59
C PRO A 275 -6.06 -11.16 -49.65
N VAL A 276 -6.77 -11.35 -48.54
CA VAL A 276 -7.04 -10.29 -47.58
C VAL A 276 -5.85 -10.13 -46.63
N PRO A 277 -5.10 -9.01 -46.66
CA PRO A 277 -3.93 -8.85 -45.81
C PRO A 277 -4.32 -8.81 -44.32
N TYR A 278 -3.47 -9.39 -43.47
CA TYR A 278 -3.60 -9.25 -42.01
C TYR A 278 -3.51 -7.78 -41.60
N ALA A 279 -4.49 -7.34 -40.83
CA ALA A 279 -4.43 -6.05 -40.13
C ALA A 279 -3.53 -6.18 -38.89
N LEU A 280 -2.45 -5.41 -38.86
CA LEU A 280 -1.55 -5.38 -37.70
C LEU A 280 -2.04 -4.38 -36.66
N ASP A 281 -1.89 -4.72 -35.39
CA ASP A 281 -2.15 -3.79 -34.30
C ASP A 281 -0.98 -2.84 -34.02
N LEU A 282 -1.12 -1.98 -33.01
CA LEU A 282 -0.07 -1.03 -32.60
C LEU A 282 1.20 -1.72 -32.08
N THR A 283 1.12 -3.00 -31.69
CA THR A 283 2.24 -3.82 -31.23
C THR A 283 2.90 -4.60 -32.37
N GLY A 284 2.35 -4.54 -33.58
CA GLY A 284 2.84 -5.28 -34.75
C GLY A 284 2.35 -6.72 -34.80
N VAL A 285 1.37 -7.10 -33.97
CA VAL A 285 0.78 -8.44 -33.93
C VAL A 285 -0.44 -8.48 -34.87
N PRO A 286 -0.60 -9.55 -35.68
CA PRO A 286 -1.72 -9.66 -36.60
C PRO A 286 -3.03 -9.91 -35.84
N ARG A 287 -4.07 -9.17 -36.24
CA ARG A 287 -5.45 -9.46 -35.81
C ARG A 287 -6.01 -10.57 -36.68
N TYR A 288 -6.79 -11.45 -36.05
CA TYR A 288 -7.48 -12.50 -36.76
C TYR A 288 -8.60 -11.90 -37.63
N CYS A 289 -8.59 -12.16 -38.93
CA CYS A 289 -9.71 -11.83 -39.82
C CYS A 289 -10.54 -13.10 -40.04
N SER A 290 -11.86 -13.01 -39.88
CA SER A 290 -12.79 -14.08 -40.30
C SER A 290 -13.36 -13.78 -41.68
N GLU A 291 -13.77 -14.82 -42.42
CA GLU A 291 -14.43 -14.68 -43.74
C GLU A 291 -15.69 -13.79 -43.70
N SER A 292 -16.34 -13.66 -42.53
CA SER A 292 -17.51 -12.81 -42.32
C SER A 292 -17.18 -11.33 -42.05
N GLU A 293 -15.92 -11.02 -41.75
CA GLU A 293 -15.44 -9.68 -41.37
C GLU A 293 -14.57 -9.05 -42.47
N CYS A 294 -14.32 -9.79 -43.57
CA CYS A 294 -13.57 -9.29 -44.71
C CYS A 294 -14.49 -8.69 -45.76
#